data_AF-A0A965B6K6-F1
#
_entry.id   AF-A0A965B6K6-F1
#
_cell.length_a   1.000
_cell.length_b   1.000
_cell.length_c   1.000
_cell.angle_alpha   90.00
_cell.angle_beta   90.00
_cell.angle_gamma   90.00
#
_symmetry.space_group_name_H-M   'P 1'
#
loop_
_entity.id
_entity.type
_entity.pdbx_description
1 polymer ?
#
loop_
_entity_poly.entity_id
_entity_poly.type
_entity_poly.pdbx_seq_one_letter_code
_entity_poly.pdbx_strand_id
1 'polypeptide(L)'
;MTKSAKGFSALKDAMFRRYFFGAVFATNATWIFRVLLLWTAWDLTHSTSFTGIVTTMMLLPVALTSPIFGTNLGRPHRSRSFVCFGLSGIFVVSSHAVGFV
;
A
#
# COMPACT_ATOMS: atom_id res chain seq x y z
N MET A 1 25.49 -1.06 -24.21
CA MET A 1 24.45 -0.58 -25.16
C MET A 1 23.21 -0.18 -24.39
N THR A 2 23.03 1.12 -24.21
CA THR A 2 22.01 1.80 -23.41
C THR A 2 20.67 1.83 -24.16
N LYS A 3 19.70 1.01 -23.74
CA LYS A 3 18.36 1.03 -24.36
C LYS A 3 17.51 2.14 -23.77
N SER A 4 17.40 3.19 -24.59
CA SER A 4 16.38 4.26 -24.64
C SER A 4 15.11 3.97 -23.83
N ALA A 5 14.85 4.87 -22.88
CA ALA A 5 13.62 4.95 -22.11
C ALA A 5 12.43 5.20 -23.06
N LYS A 6 11.57 4.19 -23.23
CA LYS A 6 10.21 4.38 -23.74
C LYS A 6 9.27 4.22 -22.55
N GLY A 7 8.88 5.35 -21.94
CA GLY A 7 8.08 5.41 -20.70
C GLY A 7 6.74 4.66 -20.73
N PHE A 8 6.26 4.22 -21.90
CA PHE A 8 5.01 3.47 -22.07
C PHE A 8 5.17 2.11 -22.76
N SER A 9 6.41 1.63 -22.99
CA SER A 9 6.62 0.35 -23.68
C SER A 9 6.08 -0.86 -22.88
N ALA A 10 6.01 -0.74 -21.55
CA ALA A 10 5.48 -1.78 -20.68
C ALA A 10 3.94 -1.93 -20.77
N LEU A 11 3.20 -0.85 -21.05
CA LEU A 11 1.72 -0.88 -21.15
C LEU A 11 1.18 -1.54 -22.42
N LYS A 12 2.06 -1.92 -23.33
CA LYS A 12 1.69 -2.67 -24.55
C LYS A 12 1.35 -4.13 -24.25
N ASP A 13 1.85 -4.66 -23.14
CA ASP A 13 1.52 -6.02 -22.70
C ASP A 13 0.15 -6.04 -22.01
N ALA A 14 -0.73 -6.95 -22.46
CA ALA A 14 -2.11 -7.02 -21.97
C ALA A 14 -2.22 -7.50 -20.52
N MET A 15 -1.31 -8.38 -20.07
CA MET A 15 -1.25 -8.81 -18.68
C MET A 15 -0.75 -7.68 -17.79
N PHE A 16 0.32 -7.00 -18.21
CA PHE A 16 0.84 -5.85 -17.47
C PHE A 16 -0.20 -4.74 -17.31
N ARG A 17 -0.97 -4.45 -18.37
CA ARG A 17 -2.02 -3.42 -18.33
C ARG A 17 -3.15 -3.75 -17.35
N ARG A 18 -3.61 -5.01 -17.29
CA ARG A 18 -4.60 -5.46 -16.30
C ARG A 18 -4.07 -5.37 -14.88
N TYR A 19 -2.83 -5.79 -14.66
CA TYR A 19 -2.16 -5.64 -13.37
C TYR A 19 -2.05 -4.17 -12.97
N PHE A 20 -1.63 -3.29 -13.88
CA PHE A 20 -1.44 -1.87 -13.63
C PHE A 20 -2.75 -1.18 -13.21
N PHE A 21 -3.82 -1.34 -13.99
CA PHE A 21 -5.11 -0.74 -13.63
C PHE A 21 -5.68 -1.34 -12.33
N GLY A 22 -5.53 -2.66 -12.13
CA GLY A 22 -5.91 -3.31 -10.88
C GLY A 22 -5.15 -2.76 -9.67
N ALA A 23 -3.83 -2.56 -9.80
CA ALA A 23 -3.00 -2.01 -8.75
C ALA A 23 -3.35 -0.54 -8.43
N VAL A 24 -3.63 0.29 -9.45
CA VAL A 24 -4.06 1.68 -9.26
C VAL A 24 -5.40 1.74 -8.53
N PHE A 25 -6.39 0.93 -8.94
CA PHE A 25 -7.68 0.88 -8.26
C PHE A 25 -7.57 0.34 -6.83
N ALA A 26 -6.82 -0.74 -6.62
CA ALA A 26 -6.62 -1.32 -5.29
C ALA A 26 -5.95 -0.34 -4.33
N THR A 27 -4.99 0.45 -4.83
CA THR A 27 -4.32 1.49 -4.04
C THR A 27 -5.29 2.57 -3.60
N ASN A 28 -6.09 3.09 -4.53
CA ASN A 28 -7.08 4.12 -4.23
C ASN A 28 -8.19 3.58 -3.30
N ALA A 29 -8.71 2.40 -3.57
CA ALA A 29 -9.74 1.77 -2.73
C ALA A 29 -9.27 1.57 -1.29
N THR A 30 -8.02 1.13 -1.11
CA THR A 30 -7.41 0.97 0.23
C THR A 30 -7.31 2.31 0.96
N TRP A 31 -6.97 3.39 0.26
CA TRP A 31 -6.91 4.72 0.85
C TRP A 31 -8.29 5.22 1.28
N ILE A 32 -9.28 5.13 0.40
CA ILE A 32 -10.66 5.53 0.68
C ILE A 32 -11.22 4.72 1.87
N PHE A 33 -10.98 3.41 1.88
CA PHE A 33 -11.42 2.54 2.98
C PHE A 33 -10.85 2.98 4.33
N ARG A 34 -9.57 3.36 4.40
CA ARG A 34 -8.96 3.88 5.63
C ARG A 34 -9.62 5.17 6.09
N VAL A 35 -9.84 6.13 5.18
CA VAL A 35 -10.51 7.40 5.51
C VAL A 35 -11.92 7.14 6.03
N LEU A 36 -12.70 6.31 5.33
CA LEU A 36 -14.05 5.96 5.76
C LEU A 36 -14.06 5.27 7.13
N LEU A 37 -13.12 4.38 7.39
CA LEU A 37 -13.04 3.65 8.64
C LEU A 37 -12.67 4.56 9.82
N LEU A 38 -11.73 5.48 9.63
CA LEU A 38 -11.40 6.52 10.61
C LEU A 38 -12.58 7.48 10.83
N TRP A 39 -13.23 7.92 9.75
CA TRP A 39 -14.43 8.76 9.84
C TRP A 39 -15.54 8.06 10.61
N THR A 40 -15.78 6.78 10.34
CA THR A 40 -16.79 5.98 11.04
C THR A 40 -16.44 5.82 12.52
N ALA A 41 -15.17 5.61 12.86
CA ALA A 41 -14.72 5.53 14.24
C ALA A 41 -14.94 6.85 15.00
N TRP A 42 -14.69 7.98 14.33
CA TRP A 42 -15.01 9.30 14.85
C TRP A 42 -16.52 9.51 15.00
N ASP A 43 -17.31 9.20 13.98
CA ASP A 43 -18.77 9.43 13.96
C ASP A 43 -19.48 8.65 15.08
N LEU A 44 -19.03 7.42 15.36
CA LEU A 44 -19.57 6.59 16.44
C LEU A 44 -19.15 7.07 17.85
N THR A 45 -17.97 7.66 18.00
CA THR A 45 -17.37 7.92 19.33
C THR A 45 -17.26 9.39 19.68
N HIS A 46 -17.37 10.29 18.69
CA HIS A 46 -17.08 11.73 18.77
C HIS A 46 -15.75 12.08 19.48
N SER A 47 -14.79 11.14 19.50
CA SER A 47 -13.56 11.24 20.27
C SER A 47 -12.33 11.06 19.39
N THR A 48 -11.44 12.05 19.43
CA THR A 48 -10.16 12.04 18.71
C THR A 48 -9.24 10.93 19.18
N SER A 49 -9.24 10.68 20.49
CA SER A 49 -8.39 9.67 21.12
C SER A 49 -8.71 8.26 20.60
N PHE A 50 -9.99 7.97 20.37
CA PHE A 50 -10.42 6.67 19.85
C PHE A 50 -9.96 6.43 18.41
N THR A 51 -10.06 7.44 17.55
CA THR A 51 -9.55 7.38 16.17
C THR A 51 -8.04 7.16 16.13
N GLY A 52 -7.30 7.72 17.10
CA GLY A 52 -5.87 7.47 17.30
C GLY A 52 -5.57 5.99 17.59
N ILE A 53 -6.31 5.37 18.53
CA ILE A 53 -6.16 3.94 18.87
C ILE A 53 -6.43 3.06 17.64
N VAL A 54 -7.51 3.35 16.91
CA VAL A 54 -7.88 2.64 15.68
C VAL A 54 -6.75 2.72 14.65
N THR A 55 -6.14 3.90 14.48
CA THR A 55 -5.00 4.11 13.58
C THR A 55 -3.76 3.35 14.04
N THR A 56 -3.43 3.39 15.33
CA THR A 56 -2.30 2.62 15.89
C THR A 56 -2.50 1.12 15.67
N MET A 57 -3.71 0.60 15.88
CA MET A 57 -4.03 -0.81 15.71
C MET A 57 -3.95 -1.25 14.24
N MET A 58 -4.26 -0.36 13.30
CA MET A 58 -4.07 -0.62 11.86
C MET A 58 -2.60 -0.56 11.44
N LEU A 59 -1.79 0.29 12.08
CA LEU A 59 -0.39 0.48 11.74
C LEU A 59 0.53 -0.55 12.42
N LEU A 60 0.13 -1.05 13.59
CA LEU A 60 0.85 -2.05 14.37
C LEU A 60 1.22 -3.31 13.57
N PRO A 61 0.31 -3.98 12.85
CA PRO A 61 0.67 -5.17 12.08
C PRO A 61 1.70 -4.83 10.99
N VAL A 62 1.59 -3.66 10.34
CA VAL A 62 2.53 -3.19 9.30
C VAL A 62 3.92 -2.96 9.90
N ALA A 63 3.98 -2.32 11.08
CA ALA A 63 5.23 -2.08 11.80
C ALA A 63 5.94 -3.39 12.17
N LEU A 64 5.18 -4.40 12.62
CA LEU A 64 5.71 -5.72 12.96
C LEU A 64 6.16 -6.53 11.74
N THR A 65 5.43 -6.42 10.63
CA THR A 65 5.78 -7.17 9.42
C THR A 65 6.98 -6.59 8.67
N SER A 66 7.20 -5.27 8.76
CA SER A 66 8.31 -4.57 8.08
C SER A 66 9.70 -5.24 8.25
N PRO A 67 10.19 -5.52 9.49
CA PRO A 67 11.49 -6.19 9.68
C PRO A 67 11.49 -7.66 9.24
N ILE A 68 10.36 -8.37 9.33
CA ILE A 68 10.24 -9.78 8.90
C ILE A 68 10.40 -9.90 7.37
N PHE A 69 9.95 -8.87 6.64
CA PHE A 69 10.07 -8.85 5.18
C PHE A 69 11.45 -8.39 4.69
N GLY A 70 12.13 -7.48 5.39
CA GLY A 70 13.47 -7.01 5.02
C GLY A 70 14.54 -8.11 5.04
N THR A 71 14.39 -9.11 5.92
CA THR A 71 15.36 -10.20 6.10
C THR A 71 15.24 -11.34 5.07
N ASN A 72 14.13 -11.42 4.32
CA ASN A 72 13.89 -12.47 3.33
C ASN A 72 14.30 -12.10 1.88
N LEU A 73 14.83 -10.90 1.66
CA LEU A 73 15.22 -10.41 0.33
C LEU A 73 16.42 -11.14 -0.29
N GLY A 74 17.13 -11.98 0.48
CA GLY A 74 18.29 -12.75 0.00
C GLY A 74 17.97 -14.08 -0.69
N ARG A 75 16.70 -14.49 -0.85
CA ARG A 75 16.33 -15.80 -1.42
C ARG A 75 15.79 -15.71 -2.86
N PRO A 76 16.34 -16.47 -3.83
CA PRO A 76 16.03 -16.35 -5.26
C PRO A 76 14.66 -16.93 -5.71
N HIS A 77 13.73 -17.24 -4.80
CA HIS A 77 12.41 -17.73 -5.19
C HIS A 77 11.48 -16.56 -5.62
N ARG A 78 11.57 -16.23 -6.90
CA ARG A 78 11.15 -14.96 -7.54
C ARG A 78 9.63 -14.74 -7.73
N SER A 79 8.74 -15.53 -7.13
CA SER A 79 7.28 -15.40 -7.34
C SER A 79 6.51 -14.84 -6.13
N ARG A 80 6.84 -15.27 -4.90
CA ARG A 80 6.07 -14.88 -3.70
C ARG A 80 6.42 -13.48 -3.15
N SER A 81 7.66 -13.03 -3.31
CA SER A 81 8.09 -11.73 -2.78
C SER A 81 7.44 -10.53 -3.47
N PHE A 82 7.02 -10.68 -4.74
CA PHE A 82 6.36 -9.60 -5.49
C PHE A 82 4.92 -9.34 -5.04
N VAL A 83 4.17 -10.37 -4.64
CA VAL A 83 2.80 -10.21 -4.11
C VAL A 83 2.86 -9.52 -2.74
N CYS A 84 3.82 -9.88 -1.90
CA CYS A 84 4.03 -9.23 -0.60
C CYS A 84 4.58 -7.79 -0.73
N PHE A 85 5.46 -7.53 -1.70
CA PHE A 85 6.02 -6.19 -1.92
C PHE A 85 5.04 -5.24 -2.63
N GLY A 86 4.21 -5.76 -3.53
CA GLY A 86 3.10 -5.02 -4.13
C GLY A 86 2.07 -4.58 -3.08
N LEU A 87 1.82 -5.40 -2.07
CA LEU A 87 1.01 -5.04 -0.91
C LEU A 87 1.69 -3.99 -0.03
N SER A 88 3.02 -4.01 0.15
CA SER A 88 3.73 -3.00 0.96
C SER A 88 3.96 -1.65 0.26
N GLY A 89 4.18 -1.64 -1.06
CA GLY A 89 4.46 -0.42 -1.84
C GLY A 89 3.26 0.52 -1.96
N ILE A 90 2.06 -0.04 -1.94
CA ILE A 90 0.78 0.71 -1.90
C ILE A 90 0.65 1.51 -0.59
N PHE A 91 1.33 1.09 0.48
CA PHE A 91 1.30 1.79 1.77
C PHE A 91 2.32 2.92 1.90
N VAL A 92 3.41 2.93 1.14
CA VAL A 92 4.51 3.92 1.29
C VAL A 92 4.27 5.21 0.51
N VAL A 93 3.55 5.18 -0.61
CA VAL A 93 3.17 6.40 -1.35
C VAL A 93 2.12 7.23 -0.59
N SER A 94 1.43 6.63 0.39
CA SER A 94 0.40 7.30 1.20
C SER A 94 0.94 8.10 2.39
N SER A 95 2.25 8.03 2.69
CA SER A 95 2.84 8.70 3.87
C SER A 95 2.84 10.24 3.81
N HIS A 96 2.43 10.86 2.71
CA HIS A 96 2.29 12.32 2.63
C HIS A 96 0.88 12.84 3.01
N ALA A 97 -0.10 11.98 3.23
CA ALA A 97 -1.48 12.40 3.52
C ALA A 97 -1.90 12.28 4.99
N VAL A 98 -1.06 11.72 5.86
CA VAL A 98 -1.31 11.67 7.33
C VAL A 98 -1.15 13.05 7.99
N GLY A 99 -0.90 14.11 7.21
CA GLY A 99 -0.86 15.50 7.68
C GLY A 99 -2.21 16.22 7.72
N PHE A 100 -3.34 15.53 7.48
CA PHE A 100 -4.68 16.14 7.46
C PHE A 100 -5.67 15.53 8.47
N VAL A 101 -5.17 15.05 9.61
CA VAL A 101 -5.95 14.91 10.85
C VAL A 101 -5.22 15.65 11.96
#